data_AF-A0A284QS04-F1
#
_entry.id   AF-A0A284QS04-F1
#
_cell.length_a   1.000
_cell.length_b   1.000
_cell.length_c   1.000
_cell.angle_alpha   90.00
_cell.angle_beta   90.00
_cell.angle_gamma   90.00
#
_symmetry.space_group_name_H-M   'P 1'
#
loop_
_entity.id
_entity.type
_entity.pdbx_description
1 polymer ?
#
loop_
_entity_poly.entity_id
_entity_poly.type
_entity_poly.pdbx_seq_one_letter_code
_entity_poly.pdbx_strand_id
1 'polypeptide(L)'
;MLDKVFPTKNIRRGEMAATSNCTVMHKDLIPYFLDNAFSVHINDNYRIIIFRDMGTVRRLLPMHISPPHGLETLNFLDAHFHSSLRANILHGDVKDEYGHRAIEDLMDEFGVGGEDDDQMVPLSDPWWKILMGKAILKEIMRGRLAAASYD
;
A
#
# COMPACT_ATOMS: atom_id res chain seq x y z
N MET A 1 24.81 6.78 14.59
CA MET A 1 23.86 6.45 13.50
C MET A 1 22.50 6.36 14.13
N LEU A 2 21.60 7.29 13.80
CA LEU A 2 20.24 7.31 14.34
C LEU A 2 19.38 6.43 13.43
N ASP A 3 18.93 5.30 13.96
CA ASP A 3 17.89 4.47 13.36
C ASP A 3 16.62 5.29 13.23
N LYS A 4 16.37 5.80 12.02
CA LYS A 4 15.06 6.36 11.67
C LYS A 4 14.14 5.18 11.38
N VAL A 5 13.57 4.63 12.45
CA VAL A 5 12.35 3.82 12.36
C VAL A 5 11.29 4.75 11.76
N PHE A 6 10.90 4.50 10.51
CA PHE A 6 9.75 5.18 9.92
C PHE A 6 8.52 4.76 10.72
N PRO A 7 7.82 5.67 11.41
CA PRO A 7 6.58 5.30 12.07
C PRO A 7 5.60 4.86 10.98
N THR A 8 5.22 3.58 11.01
CA THR A 8 4.09 3.06 10.25
C THR A 8 2.85 3.75 10.80
N LYS A 9 2.52 4.88 10.20
CA LYS A 9 1.33 5.65 10.55
C LYS A 9 0.15 4.81 10.06
N ASN A 10 -0.57 4.17 10.98
CA ASN A 10 -1.82 3.48 10.70
C ASN A 10 -2.79 4.49 10.06
N ILE A 11 -2.96 4.41 8.74
CA ILE A 11 -3.90 5.26 8.00
C ILE A 11 -5.29 4.89 8.48
N ARG A 12 -5.97 5.83 9.15
CA ARG A 12 -7.33 5.58 9.67
C ARG A 12 -8.33 5.56 8.53
N ARG A 13 -9.40 4.77 8.65
CA ARG A 13 -10.46 4.64 7.62
C ARG A 13 -11.03 5.99 7.13
N GLY A 14 -11.07 7.02 7.97
CA GLY A 14 -11.52 8.38 7.62
C GLY A 14 -10.55 9.17 6.73
N GLU A 15 -9.25 8.87 6.75
CA GLU A 15 -8.23 9.58 5.96
C GLU A 15 -8.26 9.17 4.47
N MET A 16 -8.81 8.00 4.14
CA MET A 16 -8.96 7.52 2.77
C MET A 16 -10.02 8.28 1.96
N ALA A 17 -10.97 8.95 2.63
CA ALA A 17 -12.09 9.66 2.00
C ALA A 17 -11.92 11.19 2.00
N ALA A 18 -10.77 11.71 2.47
CA ALA A 18 -10.50 13.14 2.52
C ALA A 18 -10.18 13.68 1.12
N THR A 19 -10.75 14.84 0.77
CA THR A 19 -10.43 15.53 -0.49
C THR A 19 -8.95 15.93 -0.58
N SER A 20 -8.28 16.07 0.57
CA SER A 20 -6.83 16.31 0.66
C SER A 20 -5.99 15.11 0.18
N ASN A 21 -6.57 13.91 0.09
CA ASN A 21 -5.98 12.71 -0.50
C ASN A 21 -6.32 12.55 -2.00
N CYS A 22 -7.02 13.51 -2.60
CA CYS A 22 -7.31 13.49 -4.03
C CYS A 22 -6.33 14.38 -4.80
N THR A 23 -5.88 13.90 -5.97
CA THR A 23 -5.14 14.71 -6.93
C THR A 23 -5.78 14.63 -8.31
N VAL A 24 -5.63 15.68 -9.10
CA VAL A 24 -6.11 15.72 -10.48
C VAL A 24 -4.96 15.37 -11.41
N MET A 25 -5.19 14.43 -12.32
CA MET A 25 -4.21 14.05 -13.34
C MET A 25 -4.88 13.67 -14.64
N HIS A 26 -4.10 13.60 -15.71
CA HIS A 26 -4.56 13.06 -16.98
C HIS A 26 -5.05 11.62 -16.80
N LYS A 27 -6.22 11.28 -17.35
CA LYS A 27 -6.86 9.96 -17.15
C LYS A 27 -5.94 8.77 -17.48
N ASP A 28 -5.09 8.93 -18.49
CA ASP A 28 -4.17 7.88 -18.94
C ASP A 28 -3.00 7.65 -17.96
N LEU A 29 -2.76 8.56 -17.00
CA LEU A 29 -1.75 8.43 -15.95
C LEU A 29 -2.28 7.73 -14.70
N ILE A 30 -3.60 7.72 -14.48
CA ILE A 30 -4.25 7.13 -13.31
C ILE A 30 -3.80 5.68 -13.05
N PRO A 31 -3.85 4.75 -14.02
CA PRO A 31 -3.46 3.37 -13.74
C PRO A 31 -1.98 3.25 -13.33
N TYR A 32 -1.11 4.08 -13.90
CA TYR A 32 0.32 4.09 -13.58
C TYR A 32 0.61 4.70 -12.21
N PHE A 33 -0.16 5.69 -11.78
CA PHE A 33 -0.04 6.25 -10.44
C PHE A 33 -0.50 5.23 -9.40
N LEU A 34 -1.69 4.65 -9.59
CA LEU A 34 -2.25 3.64 -8.67
C LEU A 34 -1.41 2.36 -8.58
N ASP A 35 -0.75 1.97 -9.66
CA ASP A 35 0.14 0.81 -9.70
C ASP A 35 1.56 1.13 -9.23
N ASN A 36 1.83 2.35 -8.73
CA ASN A 36 3.16 2.79 -8.30
C ASN A 36 4.22 2.86 -9.42
N ALA A 37 3.86 2.96 -10.70
CA ALA A 37 4.84 3.06 -11.79
C ALA A 37 5.61 4.39 -11.79
N PHE A 38 5.04 5.45 -11.20
CA PHE A 38 5.71 6.72 -10.94
C PHE A 38 5.16 7.36 -9.65
N SER A 39 5.92 8.30 -9.08
CA SER A 39 5.49 9.08 -7.91
C SER A 39 6.19 10.45 -7.87
N VAL A 40 5.91 11.26 -6.86
CA VAL A 40 6.43 12.62 -6.70
C VAL A 40 7.34 12.70 -5.48
N HIS A 41 8.59 13.13 -5.67
CA HIS A 41 9.51 13.39 -4.57
C HIS A 41 9.35 14.85 -4.09
N ILE A 42 8.60 15.03 -3.00
CA ILE A 42 8.27 16.38 -2.51
C ILE A 42 9.51 17.19 -2.08
N ASN A 43 10.55 16.53 -1.55
CA ASN A 43 11.79 17.19 -1.11
C ASN A 43 12.81 17.42 -2.25
N ASP A 44 12.61 16.84 -3.44
CA ASP A 44 13.42 17.11 -4.65
C ASP A 44 12.62 18.02 -5.59
N ASN A 45 12.25 19.21 -5.09
CA ASN A 45 11.50 20.21 -5.85
C ASN A 45 10.24 19.66 -6.56
N TYR A 46 9.51 18.75 -5.91
CA TYR A 46 8.32 18.09 -6.47
C TYR A 46 8.58 17.36 -7.80
N ARG A 47 9.77 16.79 -7.96
CA ARG A 47 10.17 16.03 -9.13
C ARG A 47 9.36 14.74 -9.26
N ILE A 48 8.95 14.43 -10.49
CA ILE A 48 8.36 13.14 -10.82
C ILE A 48 9.47 12.10 -10.98
N ILE A 49 9.34 11.01 -10.24
CA ILE A 49 10.22 9.84 -10.30
C ILE A 49 9.46 8.72 -11.00
N ILE A 50 10.05 8.19 -12.06
CA ILE A 50 9.49 7.08 -12.85
C ILE A 50 10.27 5.82 -12.50
N PHE A 51 9.58 4.79 -12.05
CA PHE A 51 10.17 3.53 -11.60
C PHE A 51 10.13 2.44 -12.68
N ARG A 52 9.09 2.46 -13.52
CA ARG A 52 8.89 1.46 -14.59
C ARG A 52 8.63 2.11 -15.92
N ASP A 53 8.81 1.36 -17.00
CA ASP A 53 8.47 1.83 -18.34
C ASP A 53 6.95 2.12 -18.43
N MET A 54 6.63 3.31 -18.93
CA MET A 54 5.27 3.79 -19.15
C MET A 54 4.96 3.95 -20.65
N GLY A 55 5.88 3.49 -21.51
CA GLY A 55 5.77 3.62 -22.96
C GLY A 55 5.51 5.06 -23.38
N THR A 56 4.58 5.24 -24.32
CA THR A 56 4.25 6.57 -24.86
C THR A 56 3.55 7.47 -23.85
N VAL A 57 2.96 6.94 -22.78
CA VAL A 57 2.22 7.72 -21.77
C VAL A 57 3.18 8.62 -20.97
N ARG A 58 4.46 8.24 -20.85
CA ARG A 58 5.51 9.05 -20.21
C ARG A 58 5.54 10.50 -20.72
N ARG A 59 5.22 10.75 -22.00
CA ARG A 59 5.25 12.10 -22.58
C ARG A 59 4.22 13.07 -21.97
N LEU A 60 3.23 12.54 -21.24
CA LEU A 60 2.24 13.33 -20.52
C LEU A 60 2.74 13.83 -19.18
N LEU A 61 3.85 13.27 -18.66
CA LEU A 61 4.41 13.66 -17.38
C LEU A 61 5.42 14.81 -17.56
N PRO A 62 5.26 15.92 -16.83
CA PRO A 62 6.33 16.90 -16.71
C PRO A 62 7.47 16.33 -15.86
N MET A 63 8.61 17.03 -15.81
CA MET A 63 9.70 16.65 -14.89
C MET A 63 9.37 16.99 -13.43
N HIS A 64 8.59 18.05 -13.21
CA HIS A 64 8.18 18.52 -11.87
C HIS A 64 6.70 18.89 -11.91
N ILE A 65 6.03 18.72 -10.78
CA ILE A 65 4.68 19.27 -10.59
C ILE A 65 4.75 20.60 -9.83
N SER A 66 3.71 21.42 -9.98
CA SER A 66 3.53 22.56 -9.10
C SER A 66 3.30 22.08 -7.67
N PRO A 67 3.85 22.77 -6.65
CA PRO A 67 3.60 22.45 -5.26
C PRO A 67 2.08 22.42 -4.97
N PRO A 68 1.53 21.31 -4.44
CA PRO A 68 0.14 21.27 -4.06
C PRO A 68 -0.09 22.11 -2.80
N HIS A 69 -1.31 22.63 -2.65
CA HIS A 69 -1.71 23.38 -1.47
C HIS A 69 -2.19 22.43 -0.36
N GLY A 70 -1.68 22.61 0.86
CA GLY A 70 -2.14 21.90 2.05
C GLY A 70 -1.15 20.85 2.56
N LEU A 71 -0.87 20.92 3.87
CA LEU A 71 0.07 20.02 4.55
C LEU A 71 -0.37 18.55 4.48
N GLU A 72 -1.67 18.28 4.52
CA GLU A 72 -2.20 16.92 4.40
C GLU A 72 -1.93 16.29 3.05
N THR A 73 -2.13 17.03 1.95
CA THR A 73 -1.81 16.55 0.60
C THR A 73 -0.33 16.24 0.43
N LEU A 74 0.55 17.04 1.04
CA LEU A 74 1.98 16.75 1.07
C LEU A 74 2.28 15.44 1.80
N ASN A 75 1.63 15.18 2.94
CA ASN A 75 1.79 13.93 3.67
C ASN A 75 1.34 12.71 2.84
N PHE A 76 0.25 12.83 2.08
CA PHE A 76 -0.23 11.75 1.21
C PHE A 76 0.72 11.51 0.03
N LEU A 77 1.27 12.56 -0.58
CA LEU A 77 2.28 12.41 -1.63
C LEU A 77 3.56 11.77 -1.13
N ASP A 78 4.03 12.16 0.06
CA ASP A 78 5.21 11.55 0.68
C ASP A 78 4.97 10.07 1.00
N ALA A 79 3.80 9.75 1.55
CA ALA A 79 3.39 8.36 1.78
C ALA A 79 3.32 7.55 0.48
N HIS A 80 2.74 8.11 -0.59
CA HIS A 80 2.71 7.49 -1.90
C HIS A 80 4.11 7.27 -2.46
N PHE A 81 5.02 8.24 -2.34
CA PHE A 81 6.42 8.11 -2.76
C PHE A 81 7.14 6.97 -2.05
N HIS A 82 7.00 6.87 -0.73
CA HIS A 82 7.56 5.76 0.03
C HIS A 82 6.95 4.41 -0.36
N SER A 83 5.63 4.35 -0.56
CA SER A 83 4.96 3.13 -1.05
C SER A 83 5.47 2.72 -2.42
N SER A 84 5.63 3.67 -3.36
CA SER A 84 6.13 3.38 -4.70
C SER A 84 7.58 2.91 -4.70
N LEU A 85 8.46 3.51 -3.87
CA LEU A 85 9.83 3.02 -3.70
C LEU A 85 9.84 1.55 -3.24
N ARG A 86 9.03 1.21 -2.24
CA ARG A 86 8.93 -0.17 -1.71
C ARG A 86 8.43 -1.15 -2.77
N ALA A 87 7.34 -0.80 -3.45
CA ALA A 87 6.74 -1.66 -4.47
C ALA A 87 7.70 -1.94 -5.65
N ASN A 88 8.56 -0.99 -6.00
CA ASN A 88 9.45 -1.11 -7.15
C ASN A 88 10.86 -1.62 -6.84
N ILE A 89 11.37 -1.37 -5.63
CA ILE A 89 12.75 -1.72 -5.26
C ILE A 89 12.79 -3.00 -4.41
N LEU A 90 11.83 -3.18 -3.50
CA LEU A 90 11.88 -4.26 -2.50
C LEU A 90 11.08 -5.50 -2.92
N HIS A 91 10.45 -5.50 -4.10
CA HIS A 91 9.51 -6.55 -4.56
C HIS A 91 8.33 -6.85 -3.59
N GLY A 92 8.16 -6.03 -2.54
CA GLY A 92 6.94 -5.82 -1.76
C GLY A 92 6.25 -7.07 -1.25
N ASP A 93 6.86 -7.78 -0.29
CA ASP A 93 6.06 -8.62 0.61
C ASP A 93 5.39 -7.71 1.64
N VAL A 94 4.10 -7.90 1.90
CA VAL A 94 3.37 -7.16 2.95
C VAL A 94 4.02 -7.36 4.32
N LYS A 95 4.72 -8.49 4.49
CA LYS A 95 5.52 -8.83 5.68
C LYS A 95 6.69 -7.88 5.93
N ASP A 96 7.15 -7.17 4.90
CA ASP A 96 8.18 -6.14 5.02
C ASP A 96 7.60 -4.80 5.50
N GLU A 97 6.27 -4.62 5.39
CA GLU A 97 5.56 -3.39 5.74
C GLU A 97 4.92 -3.44 7.13
N TYR A 98 4.41 -4.61 7.51
CA TYR A 98 3.81 -4.86 8.81
C TYR A 98 4.64 -5.91 9.51
N GLY A 99 5.27 -5.53 10.62
CA GLY A 99 5.99 -6.49 11.45
C GLY A 99 5.06 -7.65 11.79
N HIS A 100 5.61 -8.85 11.96
CA HIS A 100 4.84 -10.08 12.20
C HIS A 100 3.71 -9.88 13.22
N ARG A 101 3.98 -9.15 14.31
CA ARG A 101 2.99 -8.78 15.34
C ARG A 101 1.82 -7.94 14.83
N ALA A 102 2.06 -6.97 13.94
CA ALA A 102 0.96 -6.17 13.39
C ALA A 102 0.04 -7.02 12.50
N ILE A 103 0.60 -8.03 11.82
CA ILE A 103 -0.19 -9.00 11.05
C ILE A 103 -0.93 -9.94 12.01
N GLU A 104 -0.30 -10.42 13.09
CA GLU A 104 -0.94 -11.23 14.14
C GLU A 104 -2.06 -10.46 14.85
N ASP A 105 -1.84 -9.22 15.27
CA ASP A 105 -2.85 -8.36 15.90
C ASP A 105 -4.06 -8.16 14.95
N LEU A 106 -3.81 -8.00 13.65
CA LEU A 106 -4.83 -7.93 12.60
C LEU A 106 -5.49 -9.29 12.32
N MET A 107 -4.85 -10.41 12.62
CA MET A 107 -5.48 -11.73 12.51
C MET A 107 -6.40 -11.97 13.72
N ASP A 108 -5.93 -11.62 14.93
CA ASP A 108 -6.70 -11.70 16.18
C ASP A 108 -7.92 -10.80 16.18
N GLU A 109 -7.81 -9.54 15.70
CA GLU A 109 -8.94 -8.61 15.58
C GLU A 109 -10.06 -9.18 14.69
N PHE A 110 -9.71 -10.01 13.72
CA PHE A 110 -10.65 -10.62 12.77
C PHE A 110 -11.01 -12.07 13.13
N GLY A 111 -10.57 -12.56 14.30
CA GLY A 111 -10.85 -13.92 14.76
C GLY A 111 -10.21 -15.01 13.91
N VAL A 112 -9.08 -14.71 13.26
CA VAL A 112 -8.35 -15.62 12.37
C VAL A 112 -7.16 -16.22 13.12
N GLY A 113 -7.07 -17.55 13.19
CA GLY A 113 -5.90 -18.25 13.73
C GLY A 113 -5.92 -18.55 15.24
N GLY A 114 -7.08 -18.45 15.90
CA GLY A 114 -7.29 -18.93 17.27
C GLY A 114 -7.43 -20.47 17.35
N GLU A 115 -7.41 -21.04 18.56
CA GLU A 115 -7.57 -22.49 18.78
C GLU A 115 -8.93 -23.05 18.29
N ASP A 116 -9.92 -22.18 18.04
CA ASP A 116 -11.24 -22.48 17.45
C ASP A 116 -11.37 -21.92 16.00
N ASP A 117 -10.39 -22.18 15.12
CA ASP A 117 -10.35 -21.69 13.72
C ASP A 117 -11.38 -22.33 12.76
N ASP A 118 -12.47 -22.90 13.31
CA ASP A 118 -13.57 -23.49 12.54
C ASP A 118 -14.51 -22.42 11.94
N GLN A 119 -14.43 -21.17 12.41
CA GLN A 119 -15.23 -20.09 11.84
C GLN A 119 -14.62 -19.61 10.51
N MET A 120 -15.33 -19.93 9.43
CA MET A 120 -15.01 -19.46 8.10
C MET A 120 -15.04 -17.92 8.09
N VAL A 121 -13.86 -17.33 7.91
CA VAL A 121 -13.70 -15.90 7.65
C VAL A 121 -14.64 -15.50 6.50
N PRO A 122 -15.52 -14.49 6.66
CA PRO A 122 -16.50 -14.15 5.64
C PRO A 122 -15.81 -13.57 4.40
N LEU A 123 -15.53 -14.44 3.41
CA LEU A 123 -14.83 -14.10 2.16
C LEU A 123 -15.59 -13.09 1.29
N SER A 124 -16.86 -12.84 1.60
CA SER A 124 -17.67 -11.80 0.96
C SER A 124 -17.35 -10.39 1.45
N ASP A 125 -16.59 -10.23 2.54
CA ASP A 125 -16.22 -8.92 3.07
C ASP A 125 -15.42 -8.13 2.01
N PRO A 126 -15.87 -6.90 1.64
CA PRO A 126 -15.13 -6.02 0.75
C PRO A 126 -13.68 -5.75 1.18
N TRP A 127 -13.35 -5.92 2.46
CA TRP A 127 -11.99 -5.85 3.00
C TRP A 127 -11.03 -6.83 2.33
N TRP A 128 -11.46 -8.06 2.00
CA TRP A 128 -10.60 -9.02 1.29
C TRP A 128 -10.18 -8.57 -0.11
N LYS A 129 -10.81 -7.53 -0.64
CA LYS A 129 -10.51 -6.98 -1.96
C LYS A 129 -9.40 -5.93 -1.92
N ILE A 130 -9.07 -5.37 -0.76
CA ILE A 130 -7.95 -4.44 -0.61
C ILE A 130 -6.62 -5.20 -0.50
N LEU A 131 -5.50 -4.53 -0.79
CA LEU A 131 -4.16 -5.14 -0.81
C LEU A 131 -3.83 -5.91 0.47
N MET A 132 -4.13 -5.34 1.64
CA MET A 132 -3.91 -5.97 2.94
C MET A 132 -4.71 -7.26 3.11
N GLY A 133 -6.02 -7.19 2.87
CA GLY A 133 -6.90 -8.35 2.98
C GLY A 133 -6.45 -9.49 2.06
N LYS A 134 -6.05 -9.18 0.82
CA LYS A 134 -5.51 -10.18 -0.12
C LYS A 134 -4.26 -10.88 0.41
N ALA A 135 -3.36 -10.14 1.07
CA ALA A 135 -2.12 -10.70 1.59
C ALA A 135 -2.37 -11.61 2.79
N ILE A 136 -3.21 -11.19 3.74
CA ILE A 136 -3.62 -12.01 4.89
C ILE A 136 -4.34 -13.28 4.42
N LEU A 137 -5.29 -13.14 3.48
CA LEU A 137 -6.02 -14.29 2.92
C LEU A 137 -5.08 -15.31 2.26
N LYS A 138 -4.04 -14.84 1.57
CA LYS A 138 -3.03 -15.71 0.95
C LYS A 138 -2.24 -16.51 1.99
N GLU A 139 -1.90 -15.92 3.13
CA GLU A 139 -1.23 -16.63 4.22
C GLU A 139 -2.15 -17.64 4.91
N ILE A 140 -3.42 -17.30 5.15
CA ILE A 140 -4.43 -18.24 5.68
C ILE A 140 -4.55 -19.46 4.75
N MET A 141 -4.71 -19.21 3.45
CA MET A 141 -4.80 -20.29 2.45
C MET A 141 -3.53 -21.15 2.43
N ARG A 142 -2.34 -20.54 2.56
CA ARG A 142 -1.07 -21.27 2.62
C ARG A 142 -0.97 -22.13 3.87
N GLY A 143 -1.37 -21.61 5.04
CA GLY A 143 -1.39 -22.36 6.30
C GLY A 143 -2.34 -23.56 6.25
N ARG A 144 -3.54 -23.39 5.69
CA ARG A 144 -4.54 -24.46 5.54
C ARG A 144 -4.10 -25.55 4.54
N LEU A 145 -3.46 -25.16 3.44
CA LEU A 145 -2.88 -26.12 2.48
C LEU A 145 -1.72 -26.92 3.09
N ALA A 146 -0.91 -26.29 3.94
CA ALA A 146 0.16 -26.98 4.66
C ALA A 146 -0.41 -27.96 5.70
N ALA A 147 -1.41 -27.56 6.49
CA ALA A 147 -2.08 -28.44 7.45
C ALA A 147 -2.74 -29.65 6.78
N ALA A 148 -3.43 -29.44 5.65
CA ALA A 148 -4.06 -30.51 4.86
C ALA A 148 -3.06 -31.44 4.13
N SER A 149 -1.75 -31.15 4.16
CA SER A 149 -0.71 -31.99 3.58
C SER A 149 -0.01 -32.90 4.61
N TYR A 150 -0.37 -32.77 5.88
CA TYR A 150 0.10 -33.62 6.98
C TYR A 150 -0.98 -34.60 7.49
N ASP A 151 -2.18 -34.56 6.91
CA ASP A 151 -3.24 -35.58 7.00
C ASP A 151 -3.18 -36.53 5.80
#